data_AF-A0A1G8NPW0-F1
#
_entry.id   AF-A0A1G8NPW0-F1
#
_cell.length_a   1.000
_cell.length_b   1.000
_cell.length_c   1.000
_cell.angle_alpha   90.00
_cell.angle_beta   90.00
_cell.angle_gamma   90.00
#
_symmetry.space_group_name_H-M   'P 1'
#
loop_
_entity.id
_entity.type
_entity.pdbx_description
1 polymer ?
#
loop_
_entity_poly.entity_id
_entity_poly.type
_entity_poly.pdbx_seq_one_letter_code
_entity_poly.pdbx_strand_id
1 'polypeptide(L)'
;MSNVLAGLFEPNIDYKKLEADLESSGFQNSDYIVYLNEENHSPYIVSVAVKDHEIDSARSILDKNTALKTYLIENMNLEQANYTYIKNYIHVRNKVEIHNSPDVRIKGSTSGMDSEVKF
;
A
#
# COMPACT_ATOMS: atom_id res chain seq x y z
N MET A 1 -4.46 12.54 -15.12
CA MET A 1 -4.96 12.36 -13.73
C MET A 1 -3.74 12.14 -12.87
N SER A 2 -3.67 12.79 -11.72
CA SER A 2 -2.55 12.63 -10.79
C SER A 2 -2.89 11.51 -9.82
N ASN A 3 -1.93 10.62 -9.60
CA ASN A 3 -2.03 9.54 -8.63
C ASN A 3 -0.98 9.78 -7.55
N VAL A 4 -1.21 9.29 -6.34
CA VAL A 4 -0.24 9.35 -5.25
C VAL A 4 0.14 7.94 -4.87
N LEU A 5 1.44 7.65 -4.92
CA LEU A 5 2.03 6.41 -4.46
C LEU A 5 2.60 6.63 -3.06
N ALA A 6 1.96 6.03 -2.05
CA ALA A 6 2.40 6.08 -0.67
C ALA A 6 3.19 4.82 -0.30
N GLY A 7 4.47 4.96 0.06
CA GLY A 7 5.32 3.91 0.61
C GLY A 7 5.45 4.02 2.13
N LEU A 8 5.35 2.89 2.83
CA LEU A 8 5.63 2.74 4.25
C LEU A 8 7.03 2.17 4.43
N PHE A 9 7.86 2.79 5.26
CA PHE A 9 9.25 2.42 5.49
C PHE A 9 9.57 2.20 6.96
N GLU A 10 10.54 1.33 7.24
CA GLU A 10 11.08 1.14 8.58
C GLU A 10 11.87 2.36 9.06
N PRO A 11 11.87 2.66 10.38
CA PRO A 11 12.59 3.81 10.95
C PRO A 11 14.10 3.78 10.68
N ASN A 12 14.68 2.59 10.44
CA ASN A 12 16.12 2.43 10.21
C ASN A 12 16.55 2.66 8.75
N ILE A 13 15.64 2.96 7.83
CA ILE A 13 15.96 3.20 6.41
C ILE A 13 16.34 4.67 6.22
N ASP A 14 17.54 4.92 5.67
CA ASP A 14 18.00 6.25 5.26
C ASP A 14 17.09 6.86 4.17
N TYR A 15 16.18 7.74 4.60
CA TYR A 15 15.29 8.48 3.69
C TYR A 15 16.07 9.28 2.63
N LYS A 16 17.28 9.74 2.96
CA LYS A 16 18.18 10.44 2.01
C LYS A 16 18.55 9.61 0.80
N LYS A 17 18.70 8.29 0.97
CA LYS A 17 19.01 7.39 -0.15
C LYS A 17 17.81 7.26 -1.08
N LEU A 18 16.61 7.19 -0.51
CA LEU A 18 15.37 7.17 -1.26
C LEU A 18 15.16 8.49 -2.02
N GLU A 19 15.41 9.64 -1.40
CA GLU A 19 15.34 10.95 -2.05
C GLU A 19 16.30 11.00 -3.25
N ALA A 20 17.55 10.54 -3.10
CA ALA A 20 18.52 10.50 -4.18
C ALA A 20 18.08 9.58 -5.34
N ASP A 21 17.47 8.43 -5.04
CA ASP A 21 16.98 7.49 -6.06
C ASP A 21 15.75 8.07 -6.81
N LEU A 22 14.84 8.73 -6.08
CA LEU A 22 13.70 9.46 -6.63
C LEU A 22 14.16 10.61 -7.55
N GLU A 23 15.08 11.45 -7.08
CA GLU A 23 15.66 12.54 -7.88
C GLU A 23 16.41 12.03 -9.11
N SER A 24 17.17 10.93 -8.97
CA SER A 24 17.85 10.28 -10.09
C SER A 24 16.87 9.73 -11.13
N SER A 25 15.66 9.37 -10.72
CA SER A 25 14.61 8.90 -11.62
C SER A 25 13.79 10.02 -12.26
N GLY A 26 14.00 11.28 -11.84
CA GLY A 26 13.35 12.46 -12.39
C GLY A 26 12.23 13.04 -11.52
N PHE A 27 12.00 12.51 -10.32
CA PHE A 27 11.04 13.09 -9.37
C PHE A 27 11.66 14.28 -8.65
N GLN A 28 11.00 15.44 -8.72
CA GLN A 28 11.45 16.63 -8.02
C GLN A 28 11.00 16.62 -6.56
N ASN A 29 11.64 17.42 -5.70
CA ASN A 29 11.24 17.55 -4.29
C ASN A 29 9.79 18.03 -4.10
N SER A 30 9.19 18.67 -5.11
CA SER A 30 7.76 19.03 -5.11
C SER A 30 6.81 17.89 -5.49
N ASP A 31 7.33 16.79 -6.03
CA ASP A 31 6.57 15.59 -6.39
C ASP A 31 6.55 14.55 -5.26
N TYR A 32 7.22 14.78 -4.12
CA TYR A 32 7.14 13.86 -2.99
C TYR A 32 7.11 14.57 -1.63
N ILE A 33 6.50 13.90 -0.64
CA ILE A 33 6.48 14.34 0.76
C ILE A 33 6.89 13.17 1.64
N VAL A 34 7.87 13.42 2.51
CA VAL A 34 8.31 12.48 3.54
C VAL A 34 7.69 12.88 4.88
N TYR A 35 6.88 12.00 5.45
CA TYR A 35 6.26 12.16 6.76
C TYR A 35 7.07 11.39 7.80
N LEU A 36 7.95 12.12 8.49
CA LEU A 36 8.72 11.59 9.61
C LEU A 36 7.86 11.65 10.88
N ASN A 37 7.82 10.57 11.66
CA ASN A 37 7.34 10.62 13.03
C ASN A 37 8.53 10.96 13.96
N GLU A 38 8.32 11.84 14.93
CA GLU A 38 9.33 12.19 15.94
C GLU A 38 9.62 11.05 16.94
N GLU A 39 8.78 10.01 16.96
CA GLU A 39 9.03 8.82 17.76
C GLU A 39 10.11 7.96 17.11
N ASN A 40 11.24 7.79 17.80
CA ASN A 40 12.49 7.15 17.34
C ASN A 40 12.36 5.71 16.80
N HIS A 41 11.19 5.08 16.93
CA HIS A 41 10.93 3.70 16.51
C HIS A 41 9.71 3.57 15.59
N SER A 42 9.12 4.69 15.16
CA SER A 42 7.91 4.67 14.35
C SER A 42 8.24 4.66 12.86
N PRO A 43 7.57 3.80 12.05
CA PRO A 43 7.75 3.81 10.62
C PRO A 43 7.35 5.17 10.04
N TYR A 44 8.04 5.57 8.96
CA TYR A 44 7.75 6.79 8.24
C TYR A 44 7.02 6.49 6.94
N ILE A 45 6.30 7.49 6.43
CA ILE A 45 5.50 7.36 5.20
C ILE A 45 6.09 8.31 4.17
N VAL A 46 6.26 7.86 2.95
CA VAL A 46 6.67 8.69 1.81
C VAL A 46 5.55 8.67 0.81
N SER A 47 5.12 9.82 0.34
CA SER A 47 4.07 9.94 -0.67
C SER A 47 4.65 10.63 -1.89
N VAL A 48 4.54 9.99 -3.04
CA VAL A 48 5.08 10.48 -4.30
C VAL A 48 3.92 10.69 -5.26
N ALA A 49 3.78 11.88 -5.80
CA ALA A 49 2.90 12.16 -6.92
C ALA A 49 3.49 11.52 -8.17
N VAL A 50 2.70 10.67 -8.80
CA VAL A 50 3.10 9.91 -9.99
C VAL A 50 1.99 9.98 -11.03
N LYS A 51 2.39 10.02 -12.30
CA LYS A 51 1.47 9.80 -13.41
C LYS A 51 1.34 8.31 -13.69
N ASP A 52 0.31 7.92 -14.44
CA ASP A 52 0.00 6.51 -14.76
C ASP A 52 1.22 5.71 -15.29
N HIS A 53 2.04 6.35 -16.14
CA HIS A 53 3.25 5.73 -16.71
C HIS A 53 4.46 5.68 -15.76
N GLU A 54 4.43 6.43 -14.66
CA GLU A 54 5.53 6.55 -13.70
C GLU A 54 5.32 5.67 -12.46
N ILE A 55 4.11 5.10 -12.31
CA ILE A 55 3.73 4.23 -11.17
C ILE A 55 4.71 3.05 -11.05
N ASP A 56 5.01 2.37 -12.15
CA ASP A 56 5.86 1.17 -12.12
C ASP A 56 7.29 1.50 -11.73
N SER A 57 7.85 2.57 -12.33
CA SER A 57 9.18 3.10 -11.99
C SER A 57 9.26 3.50 -10.52
N ALA A 58 8.32 4.32 -10.04
CA ALA A 58 8.29 4.76 -8.65
C ALA A 58 8.14 3.59 -7.68
N ARG A 59 7.30 2.62 -8.02
CA ARG A 59 7.13 1.40 -7.22
C ARG A 59 8.41 0.58 -7.15
N SER A 60 9.13 0.43 -8.26
CA SER A 60 10.42 -0.27 -8.30
C SER A 60 11.48 0.41 -7.42
N ILE A 61 11.50 1.75 -7.40
CA ILE A 61 12.40 2.53 -6.53
C ILE A 61 12.08 2.30 -5.06
N LEU A 62 10.81 2.39 -4.68
CA LEU A 62 10.37 2.15 -3.31
C LEU A 62 10.72 0.72 -2.86
N ASP A 63 10.48 -0.27 -3.72
CA ASP A 63 10.79 -1.69 -3.47
C ASP A 63 12.30 -1.91 -3.27
N LYS A 64 13.16 -1.35 -4.15
CA LYS A 64 14.62 -1.37 -4.00
C LYS A 64 15.11 -0.73 -2.71
N ASN A 65 14.38 0.25 -2.19
CA ASN A 65 14.68 0.93 -0.94
C ASN A 65 14.03 0.26 0.29
N THR A 66 13.63 -1.02 0.17
CA THR A 66 13.07 -1.82 1.28
C THR A 66 11.74 -1.27 1.82
N ALA A 67 10.88 -0.76 0.93
CA ALA A 67 9.52 -0.37 1.32
C ALA A 67 8.76 -1.60 1.87
N LEU A 68 8.21 -1.46 3.08
CA LEU A 68 7.42 -2.51 3.72
C LEU A 68 6.14 -2.79 2.95
N LYS A 69 5.43 -1.73 2.57
CA LYS A 69 4.21 -1.77 1.77
C LYS A 69 4.10 -0.50 0.94
N THR A 70 3.56 -0.63 -0.27
CA THR A 70 3.24 0.50 -1.15
C THR A 70 1.74 0.52 -1.43
N TYR A 71 1.16 1.72 -1.46
CA TYR A 71 -0.26 1.96 -1.66
C TYR A 71 -0.43 2.98 -2.78
N LEU A 72 -1.09 2.57 -3.86
CA LEU A 72 -1.47 3.48 -4.93
C LEU A 72 -2.83 4.09 -4.59
N ILE A 73 -2.87 5.41 -4.52
CA ILE A 73 -4.07 6.21 -4.31
C ILE A 73 -4.37 6.94 -5.62
N GLU A 74 -5.41 6.48 -6.30
CA GLU A 74 -5.83 7.03 -7.59
C GLU A 74 -6.62 8.34 -7.39
N ASN A 75 -6.51 9.24 -8.37
CA ASN A 75 -7.27 10.49 -8.40
C ASN A 75 -7.05 11.38 -7.16
N MET A 76 -5.79 11.52 -6.75
CA MET A 76 -5.37 12.31 -5.59
C MET A 76 -4.17 13.18 -5.95
N ASN A 77 -4.16 14.42 -5.45
CA ASN A 77 -3.01 15.31 -5.52
C ASN A 77 -2.20 15.27 -4.22
N LEU A 78 -0.90 15.55 -4.30
CA LEU A 78 0.02 15.61 -3.16
C LEU A 78 -0.46 16.60 -2.08
N GLU A 79 -1.06 17.72 -2.49
CA GLU A 79 -1.63 18.75 -1.61
C GLU A 79 -2.75 18.22 -0.71
N GLN A 80 -3.52 17.24 -1.21
CA GLN A 80 -4.61 16.59 -0.47
C GLN A 80 -4.14 15.38 0.34
N ALA A 81 -2.93 14.90 0.06
CA ALA A 81 -2.35 13.69 0.63
C ALA A 81 -1.77 13.96 2.04
N ASN A 82 -2.55 14.53 2.96
CA ASN A 82 -2.08 14.84 4.31
C ASN A 82 -1.67 13.57 5.08
N TYR A 83 -0.67 13.67 5.96
CA TYR A 83 -0.23 12.57 6.85
C TYR A 83 -1.40 11.85 7.54
N THR A 84 -2.35 12.61 8.10
CA THR A 84 -3.53 12.05 8.79
C THR A 84 -4.39 11.24 7.84
N TYR A 85 -4.59 11.74 6.61
CA TYR A 85 -5.38 11.06 5.59
C TYR A 85 -4.71 9.75 5.18
N ILE A 86 -3.41 9.78 4.85
CA ILE A 86 -2.68 8.60 4.41
C ILE A 86 -2.55 7.58 5.53
N LYS A 87 -2.26 8.02 6.76
CA LYS A 87 -2.23 7.15 7.94
C LYS A 87 -3.57 6.44 8.12
N ASN A 88 -4.68 7.17 8.04
CA ASN A 88 -6.02 6.57 8.14
C ASN A 88 -6.32 5.64 6.96
N TYR A 89 -5.95 6.02 5.73
CA TYR A 89 -6.12 5.20 4.54
C TYR A 89 -5.38 3.86 4.66
N ILE A 90 -4.12 3.89 5.08
CA ILE A 90 -3.30 2.70 5.34
C ILE A 90 -3.93 1.87 6.47
N HIS A 91 -4.38 2.50 7.54
CA HIS A 91 -5.01 1.81 8.66
C HIS A 91 -6.31 1.09 8.23
N VAL A 92 -7.17 1.77 7.47
CA VAL A 92 -8.40 1.21 6.91
C VAL A 92 -8.09 0.08 5.93
N ARG A 93 -7.13 0.25 5.02
CA ARG A 93 -6.72 -0.80 4.06
C ARG A 93 -6.21 -2.05 4.79
N ASN A 94 -5.32 -1.90 5.77
CA ASN A 94 -4.85 -3.04 6.56
C ASN A 94 -5.99 -3.68 7.36
N LYS A 95 -6.91 -2.87 7.91
CA LYS A 95 -8.10 -3.37 8.64
C LYS A 95 -9.08 -4.13 7.74
N VAL A 96 -9.22 -3.73 6.48
CA VAL A 96 -10.06 -4.43 5.50
C VAL A 96 -9.39 -5.72 5.03
N GLU A 97 -8.07 -5.70 4.83
CA GLU A 97 -7.28 -6.89 4.45
C GLU A 97 -7.38 -8.02 5.49
N ILE A 98 -7.38 -7.69 6.79
CA ILE A 98 -7.56 -8.67 7.87
C ILE A 98 -9.01 -9.15 8.07
N HIS A 99 -10.02 -8.38 7.63
CA HIS A 99 -11.44 -8.74 7.83
C HIS A 99 -12.11 -9.38 6.60
N ASN A 100 -11.49 -9.35 5.42
CA ASN A 100 -11.98 -10.03 4.22
C ASN A 100 -11.72 -11.54 4.24
N SER A 101 -12.06 -12.21 5.33
CA SER A 101 -12.15 -13.67 5.37
C SER A 101 -13.41 -14.11 6.11
N PRO A 102 -14.55 -14.24 5.42
CA PRO A 102 -15.36 -15.43 5.57
C PRO A 102 -14.85 -16.44 4.55
N ASP A 103 -13.99 -17.37 4.99
CA ASP A 103 -13.90 -18.68 4.32
C ASP A 103 -15.25 -19.37 4.57
N VAL A 104 -16.30 -18.97 3.84
CA VAL A 104 -17.55 -19.70 3.83
C VAL A 104 -17.36 -20.84 2.85
N ARG A 105 -16.71 -21.91 3.32
CA ARG A 105 -16.81 -23.22 2.69
C ARG A 105 -18.24 -23.70 2.86
N ILE A 106 -19.14 -23.23 1.99
CA ILE A 106 -20.43 -23.88 1.78
C ILE A 106 -20.07 -25.24 1.18
N LYS A 107 -19.96 -26.27 2.04
CA LYS A 107 -19.97 -27.66 1.60
C LYS A 107 -21.24 -27.83 0.79
N GLY A 108 -21.10 -27.93 -0.53
CA GLY A 108 -22.17 -28.35 -1.40
C GLY A 108 -22.71 -29.68 -0.90
N SER A 109 -24.01 -29.71 -0.60
CA SER A 109 -24.75 -30.92 -0.27
C SER A 109 -24.57 -31.92 -1.40
N THR A 110 -23.63 -32.85 -1.25
CA THR A 110 -23.49 -33.97 -2.17
C THR A 110 -24.48 -35.05 -1.74
N SER A 111 -25.50 -35.18 -2.59
CA SER A 111 -26.38 -36.31 -2.79
C SER A 111 -25.77 -37.68 -2.43
N GLY A 112 -26.56 -38.54 -1.77
CA GLY A 112 -26.31 -39.98 -1.75
C GLY A 112 -26.75 -40.70 -0.47
N MET A 113 -28.02 -41.10 -0.41
CA MET A 113 -28.47 -42.31 0.31
C MET A 113 -29.91 -42.66 -0.11
N ASP A 114 -30.06 -43.11 -1.35
CA ASP A 114 -31.16 -43.99 -1.72
C ASP A 114 -30.72 -45.41 -1.34
N SER A 115 -31.32 -45.98 -0.30
CA SER A 115 -31.17 -47.39 0.06
C SER A 115 -32.56 -47.99 0.09
N GLU A 116 -32.99 -48.45 -1.07
CA GLU A 116 -34.09 -49.37 -1.23
C GLU A 116 -33.77 -50.66 -0.47
N VAL A 117 -34.55 -50.98 0.56
CA VAL A 117 -34.56 -52.31 1.18
C VAL A 117 -35.75 -53.09 0.62
N LYS A 118 -35.46 -54.09 -0.20
CA LYS A 118 -36.45 -55.11 -0.60
C LYS A 118 -36.66 -56.09 0.54
N PHE A 119 -37.90 -56.25 0.98
CA PHE A 119 -38.46 -57.50 1.53
C PHE A 119 -39.92 -57.63 1.09
#